data_AF-A0A831P2I8-F1
#
_entry.id   AF-A0A831P2I8-F1
#
_cell.length_a   1.000
_cell.length_b   1.000
_cell.length_c   1.000
_cell.angle_alpha   90.00
_cell.angle_beta   90.00
_cell.angle_gamma   90.00
#
_symmetry.space_group_name_H-M   'P 1'
#
loop_
_entity.id
_entity.type
_entity.pdbx_description
1 polymer ?
#
loop_
_entity_poly.entity_id
_entity_poly.type
_entity_poly.pdbx_seq_one_letter_code
_entity_poly.pdbx_strand_id
1 'polypeptide(L)'
;MNYLHLTSPCGLDCFNCPMYLAKNDEALRSKIAQNLGIPKDAAWCKGCREHGGTIPYNEIMKRDIINHTTITKEIRVRIPIGITYEADVNKGKEGITNVAYELDWVMRNPPMKVVVKSFGESSVNLEARVWISDPRRRIDTISHVTHRVKKVFEEQGIQIPYPKRDIIRRETREKANIQ
;
A
#
# COMPACT_ATOMS: atom_id res chain seq x y z
N MET A 1 -15.04 6.13 30.61
CA MET A 1 -15.82 5.58 29.47
C MET A 1 -15.30 4.16 29.21
N ASN A 2 -16.07 3.12 29.56
CA ASN A 2 -15.63 1.73 29.39
C ASN A 2 -15.97 1.26 27.97
N TYR A 3 -14.96 1.23 27.10
CA TYR A 3 -15.14 0.92 25.68
C TYR A 3 -15.62 -0.52 25.42
N LEU A 4 -15.48 -1.43 26.39
CA LEU A 4 -15.91 -2.83 26.26
C LEU A 4 -17.43 -3.02 26.35
N HIS A 5 -18.17 -2.01 26.82
CA HIS A 5 -19.62 -2.05 26.97
C HIS A 5 -20.35 -0.98 26.14
N LEU A 6 -19.65 -0.31 25.22
CA LEU A 6 -20.27 0.61 24.26
C LEU A 6 -21.17 -0.18 23.31
N THR A 7 -22.49 0.00 23.46
CA THR A 7 -23.50 -0.69 22.65
C THR A 7 -24.17 0.22 21.62
N SER A 8 -23.74 1.49 21.49
CA SER A 8 -24.29 2.43 20.51
C SER A 8 -23.26 3.44 19.98
N PRO A 9 -23.35 3.83 18.69
CA PRO A 9 -22.50 4.87 18.10
C PRO A 9 -22.90 6.30 18.53
N CYS A 10 -24.06 6.47 19.15
CA CYS A 10 -24.60 7.77 19.56
C CYS A 10 -24.20 8.22 20.98
N GLY A 11 -23.38 7.43 21.68
CA GLY A 11 -22.78 7.83 22.97
C GLY A 11 -23.69 7.71 24.20
N LEU A 12 -24.92 7.22 24.04
CA LEU A 12 -25.86 6.92 25.13
C LEU A 12 -26.05 5.40 25.27
N ASP A 13 -26.16 4.91 26.50
CA ASP A 13 -26.54 3.53 26.73
C ASP A 13 -27.98 3.29 26.24
N CYS A 14 -28.20 2.18 25.52
CA CYS A 14 -29.51 1.93 24.91
C CYS A 14 -30.65 1.86 25.95
N PHE A 15 -30.35 1.48 27.20
CA PHE A 15 -31.35 1.34 28.27
C PHE A 15 -31.90 2.68 28.74
N ASN A 16 -31.14 3.76 28.65
CA ASN A 16 -31.60 5.11 28.99
C ASN A 16 -31.99 5.96 27.77
N CYS A 17 -31.89 5.43 26.54
CA CYS A 17 -32.19 6.20 25.34
C CYS A 17 -33.71 6.30 25.08
N PRO A 18 -34.30 7.51 25.08
CA PRO A 18 -35.74 7.68 24.83
C PRO A 18 -36.18 7.15 23.46
N MET A 19 -35.32 7.28 22.44
CA MET A 19 -35.59 6.76 21.09
C MET A 19 -35.60 5.23 21.03
N TYR A 20 -34.83 4.55 21.89
CA TYR A 20 -34.83 3.08 21.97
C TYR A 20 -36.04 2.58 22.75
N LEU A 21 -36.33 3.18 23.91
CA LEU A 21 -37.47 2.82 24.75
C LEU A 21 -38.81 3.03 24.04
N ALA A 22 -38.86 4.01 23.13
CA ALA A 22 -40.00 4.23 22.25
C ALA A 22 -40.34 2.99 21.39
N LYS A 23 -39.43 2.03 21.18
CA LYS A 23 -39.76 0.79 20.45
C LYS A 23 -40.93 0.02 21.09
N ASN A 24 -41.01 0.02 22.41
CA ASN A 24 -41.99 -0.76 23.16
C ASN A 24 -43.10 0.12 23.78
N ASP A 25 -42.94 1.45 23.76
CA ASP A 25 -43.88 2.42 24.33
C ASP A 25 -44.43 3.37 23.26
N GLU A 26 -45.71 3.18 22.92
CA GLU A 26 -46.41 3.96 21.89
C GLU A 26 -46.74 5.40 22.34
N ALA A 27 -46.91 5.62 23.65
CA ALA A 27 -47.12 6.96 24.19
C ALA A 27 -45.84 7.79 24.09
N LEU A 28 -44.69 7.16 24.35
CA LEU A 28 -43.37 7.78 24.21
C LEU A 28 -43.06 8.09 22.73
N ARG A 29 -43.39 7.19 21.79
CA ARG A 29 -43.29 7.44 20.34
C ARG A 29 -44.06 8.67 19.90
N SER A 30 -45.29 8.80 20.36
CA SER A 30 -46.17 9.90 19.96
C SER A 30 -45.65 11.25 20.46
N LYS A 31 -45.13 11.29 21.69
CA LYS A 31 -44.50 12.50 22.26
C LYS A 31 -43.22 12.89 21.51
N ILE A 32 -42.38 11.92 21.18
CA ILE A 32 -41.15 12.16 20.42
C ILE A 32 -41.45 12.65 19.00
N ALA A 33 -42.42 12.02 18.32
CA ALA A 33 -42.86 12.41 16.99
C ALA A 33 -43.35 13.87 16.94
N GLN A 34 -44.16 14.27 17.93
CA GLN A 34 -44.64 15.64 18.06
C GLN A 34 -43.51 16.63 18.37
N ASN A 35 -42.61 16.30 19.30
CA ASN A 35 -41.52 17.19 19.70
C ASN A 35 -40.48 17.41 18.59
N LEU A 36 -40.23 16.39 17.76
CA LEU A 36 -39.23 16.45 16.68
C LEU A 36 -39.84 16.74 15.30
N GLY A 37 -41.17 16.82 15.18
CA GLY A 37 -41.86 17.08 13.91
C GLY A 37 -41.66 15.97 12.87
N ILE A 38 -41.40 14.74 13.31
CA ILE A 38 -41.17 13.57 12.46
C ILE A 38 -42.37 12.62 12.51
N PRO A 39 -42.63 11.85 11.44
CA PRO A 39 -43.75 10.92 11.45
C PRO A 39 -43.50 9.78 12.46
N LYS A 40 -44.60 9.24 13.03
CA LYS A 40 -44.58 8.32 14.18
C LYS A 40 -43.80 7.02 13.91
N ASP A 41 -43.76 6.59 12.66
CA ASP A 41 -43.02 5.44 12.15
C ASP A 41 -41.49 5.63 12.17
N ALA A 42 -41.02 6.88 12.07
CA ALA A 42 -39.61 7.25 12.17
C ALA A 42 -39.16 7.64 13.60
N ALA A 43 -40.11 7.79 14.54
CA ALA A 43 -39.88 8.30 15.90
C ALA A 43 -39.34 7.25 16.89
N TRP A 44 -38.59 6.24 16.41
CA TRP A 44 -37.95 5.23 17.24
C TRP A 44 -36.65 4.73 16.62
N CYS A 45 -35.69 4.38 17.47
CA CYS A 45 -34.39 3.88 17.06
C CYS A 45 -34.51 2.40 16.63
N LYS A 46 -34.11 2.11 15.40
CA LYS A 46 -33.95 0.73 14.89
C LYS A 46 -32.76 0.00 15.54
N GLY A 47 -31.78 0.75 16.04
CA GLY A 47 -30.64 0.29 16.83
C GLY A 47 -29.66 -0.60 16.06
N CYS A 48 -28.44 -0.80 16.61
CA CYS A 48 -27.53 -1.85 16.13
C CYS A 48 -28.02 -3.27 16.48
N ARG A 49 -29.03 -3.42 17.35
CA ARG A 49 -29.58 -4.72 17.76
C ARG A 49 -30.48 -5.39 16.71
N GLU A 50 -31.05 -4.63 15.78
CA GLU A 50 -31.68 -5.24 14.58
C GLU A 50 -30.61 -5.94 13.71
N HIS A 51 -29.33 -5.57 13.87
CA HIS A 51 -28.14 -6.25 13.35
C HIS A 51 -27.37 -7.05 14.43
N GLY A 52 -28.05 -7.54 15.47
CA GLY A 52 -27.46 -8.42 16.49
C GLY A 52 -26.49 -7.73 17.47
N GLY A 53 -26.48 -6.40 17.55
CA GLY A 53 -25.60 -5.65 18.46
C GLY A 53 -24.18 -5.46 17.92
N THR A 54 -23.94 -5.85 16.67
CA THR A 54 -22.66 -5.68 15.99
C THR A 54 -22.63 -4.33 15.28
N ILE A 55 -21.75 -3.44 15.73
CA ILE A 55 -21.19 -2.41 14.84
C ILE A 55 -20.55 -3.18 13.67
N PRO A 56 -20.68 -2.75 12.40
CA PRO A 56 -19.96 -3.35 11.27
C PRO A 56 -18.45 -3.09 11.40
N TYR A 57 -17.85 -3.71 12.41
CA TYR A 57 -16.44 -3.75 12.75
C TYR A 57 -15.75 -4.93 12.03
N ASN A 58 -16.55 -5.87 11.51
CA ASN A 58 -16.07 -7.11 10.91
C ASN A 58 -15.49 -6.97 9.50
N GLU A 59 -15.73 -5.87 8.78
CA GLU A 59 -15.07 -5.64 7.47
C GLU A 59 -13.59 -5.29 7.64
N ILE A 60 -13.24 -4.54 8.69
CA ILE A 60 -11.87 -4.08 8.93
C ILE A 60 -11.01 -5.23 9.50
N MET A 61 -11.59 -6.12 10.34
CA MET A 61 -10.90 -7.30 10.88
C MET A 61 -10.82 -8.50 9.92
N LYS A 62 -11.71 -8.58 8.91
CA LYS A 62 -11.59 -9.60 7.84
C LYS A 62 -10.47 -9.31 6.85
N ARG A 63 -9.97 -8.08 6.84
CA ARG A 63 -8.83 -7.67 6.03
C ARG A 63 -7.58 -7.86 6.87
N ASP A 64 -6.50 -8.33 6.24
CA ASP A 64 -5.20 -8.35 6.89
C ASP A 64 -4.81 -6.92 7.27
N ILE A 65 -4.89 -6.59 8.56
CA ILE A 65 -4.41 -5.31 9.09
C ILE A 65 -2.89 -5.42 9.16
N ILE A 66 -2.21 -4.99 8.11
CA ILE A 66 -0.75 -4.90 8.09
C ILE A 66 -0.35 -3.69 8.94
N ASN A 67 -0.02 -3.94 10.20
CA ASN A 67 0.39 -2.91 11.13
C ASN A 67 1.87 -2.56 10.91
N HIS A 68 2.12 -1.43 10.25
CA HIS A 68 3.46 -0.94 9.94
C HIS A 68 4.18 -0.26 11.12
N THR A 69 3.55 -0.20 12.30
CA THR A 69 3.99 0.69 13.40
C THR A 69 4.21 0.03 14.76
N THR A 70 3.70 -1.18 15.02
CA THR A 70 3.52 -1.63 16.41
C THR A 70 4.62 -2.50 17.02
N ILE A 71 5.55 -3.10 16.26
CA ILE A 71 6.49 -4.09 16.85
C ILE A 71 7.97 -3.81 16.58
N THR A 72 8.35 -3.33 15.40
CA THR A 72 9.76 -2.98 15.09
C THR A 72 9.81 -1.71 14.25
N LYS A 73 10.65 -0.75 14.65
CA LYS A 73 10.93 0.45 13.85
C LYS A 73 11.70 0.11 12.56
N GLU A 74 12.24 -1.09 12.50
CA GLU A 74 13.04 -1.57 11.38
C GLU A 74 12.15 -2.14 10.28
N ILE A 75 12.25 -1.60 9.07
CA ILE A 75 11.55 -2.12 7.91
C ILE A 75 12.51 -2.40 6.76
N ARG A 76 12.17 -3.41 5.96
CA ARG A 76 12.89 -3.72 4.73
C ARG A 76 12.21 -3.05 3.54
N VAL A 77 12.90 -2.11 2.92
CA VAL A 77 12.49 -1.42 1.69
C VAL A 77 13.01 -2.18 0.48
N ARG A 78 12.15 -2.35 -0.53
CA ARG A 78 12.51 -2.96 -1.82
C ARG A 78 12.51 -1.87 -2.89
N ILE A 79 13.62 -1.74 -3.60
CA ILE A 79 13.83 -0.72 -4.62
C ILE A 79 14.10 -1.44 -5.95
N PRO A 80 13.14 -1.41 -6.91
CA PRO A 80 13.34 -2.01 -8.23
C PRO A 80 14.24 -1.10 -9.09
N ILE A 81 15.29 -1.66 -9.68
CA ILE A 81 16.24 -0.95 -10.54
C ILE A 81 16.48 -1.80 -11.79
N GLY A 82 16.32 -1.22 -12.97
CA GLY A 82 16.58 -1.89 -14.24
C GLY A 82 17.93 -1.50 -14.83
N ILE A 83 18.68 -2.46 -15.33
CA ILE A 83 19.90 -2.24 -16.12
C ILE A 83 19.77 -2.90 -17.49
N THR A 84 20.53 -2.45 -18.49
CA THR A 84 20.58 -3.11 -19.80
C THR A 84 21.22 -4.50 -19.71
N TYR A 85 20.92 -5.37 -20.67
CA TYR A 85 21.53 -6.70 -20.76
C TYR A 85 23.05 -6.67 -20.98
N GLU A 86 23.55 -5.61 -21.57
CA GLU A 86 24.98 -5.41 -21.86
C GLU A 86 25.76 -4.90 -20.64
N ALA A 87 25.07 -4.44 -19.59
CA ALA A 87 25.71 -3.89 -18.40
C ALA A 87 26.24 -4.97 -17.46
N ASP A 88 27.35 -4.67 -16.79
CA ASP A 88 27.92 -5.53 -15.75
C ASP A 88 27.06 -5.50 -14.48
N VAL A 89 26.39 -6.62 -14.21
CA VAL A 89 25.52 -6.82 -13.05
C VAL A 89 26.28 -6.62 -11.72
N ASN A 90 27.55 -7.01 -11.66
CA ASN A 90 28.32 -6.91 -10.42
C ASN A 90 28.67 -5.45 -10.10
N LYS A 91 29.10 -4.68 -11.12
CA LYS A 91 29.30 -3.23 -10.96
C LYS A 91 28.02 -2.52 -10.56
N GLY A 92 26.90 -2.90 -11.18
CA GLY A 92 25.58 -2.37 -10.81
C GLY A 92 25.22 -2.65 -9.35
N LYS A 93 25.47 -3.86 -8.86
CA LYS A 93 25.25 -4.22 -7.44
C LYS A 93 26.12 -3.39 -6.51
N GLU A 94 27.41 -3.26 -6.80
CA GLU A 94 28.34 -2.46 -5.99
C GLU A 94 27.95 -0.98 -5.95
N GLY A 95 27.61 -0.39 -7.10
CA GLY A 95 27.14 0.99 -7.19
C GLY A 95 25.89 1.23 -6.34
N ILE A 96 24.89 0.34 -6.45
CA ILE A 96 23.66 0.43 -5.65
C ILE A 96 23.96 0.29 -4.15
N THR A 97 24.85 -0.65 -3.78
CA THR A 97 25.23 -0.89 -2.39
C THR A 97 25.93 0.32 -1.78
N ASN A 98 26.85 0.95 -2.50
CA ASN A 98 27.56 2.14 -2.02
C ASN A 98 26.60 3.30 -1.79
N VAL A 99 25.72 3.59 -2.76
CA VAL A 99 24.71 4.65 -2.66
C VAL A 99 23.76 4.46 -1.49
N ALA A 100 23.33 3.22 -1.24
CA ALA A 100 22.44 2.95 -0.13
C ALA A 100 23.13 3.16 1.24
N TYR A 101 24.43 2.88 1.36
CA TYR A 101 25.19 3.12 2.60
C TYR A 101 25.64 4.58 2.80
N GLU A 102 25.42 5.48 1.82
CA GLU A 102 25.58 6.93 2.02
C GLU A 102 24.52 7.51 2.97
N LEU A 103 23.41 6.80 3.19
CA LEU A 103 22.30 7.26 4.02
C LEU A 103 22.46 6.80 5.48
N ASP A 104 22.46 7.76 6.42
CA ASP A 104 22.70 7.50 7.85
C ASP A 104 21.65 6.59 8.52
N TRP A 105 20.42 6.57 8.00
CA TRP A 105 19.32 5.76 8.54
C TRP A 105 19.21 4.37 7.90
N VAL A 106 20.13 4.03 6.99
CA VAL A 106 20.26 2.68 6.44
C VAL A 106 21.07 1.82 7.38
N MET A 107 20.50 0.68 7.75
CA MET A 107 21.13 -0.27 8.66
C MET A 107 22.22 -1.08 7.96
N ARG A 108 23.36 -1.26 8.63
CA ARG A 108 24.43 -2.17 8.19
C ARG A 108 24.24 -3.61 8.65
N ASN A 109 23.48 -3.79 9.74
CA ASN A 109 23.11 -5.08 10.27
C ASN A 109 21.61 -5.09 10.59
N PRO A 110 20.77 -5.88 9.90
CA PRO A 110 21.11 -6.80 8.81
C PRO A 110 21.59 -6.10 7.53
N PRO A 111 22.56 -6.69 6.79
CA PRO A 111 23.11 -6.06 5.59
C PRO A 111 22.10 -6.01 4.46
N MET A 112 22.18 -4.96 3.64
CA MET A 112 21.39 -4.89 2.42
C MET A 112 21.82 -5.97 1.42
N LYS A 113 20.91 -6.36 0.52
CA LYS A 113 21.21 -7.28 -0.57
C LYS A 113 20.62 -6.77 -1.87
N VAL A 114 21.41 -6.82 -2.94
CA VAL A 114 20.94 -6.55 -4.30
C VAL A 114 20.84 -7.87 -5.04
N VAL A 115 19.64 -8.25 -5.44
CA VAL A 115 19.36 -9.52 -6.12
C VAL A 115 18.87 -9.26 -7.54
N VAL A 116 19.19 -10.16 -8.46
CA VAL A 116 18.53 -10.19 -9.76
C VAL A 116 17.16 -10.82 -9.54
N LYS A 117 16.10 -10.05 -9.80
CA LYS A 117 14.72 -10.48 -9.57
C LYS A 117 14.16 -11.25 -10.76
N SER A 118 14.37 -10.72 -11.96
CA SER A 118 13.89 -11.32 -13.20
C SER A 118 14.57 -10.70 -14.42
N PHE A 119 14.43 -11.36 -15.56
CA PHE A 119 14.77 -10.83 -16.87
C PHE A 119 13.50 -10.28 -17.52
N GLY A 120 13.48 -8.99 -17.84
CA GLY A 120 12.37 -8.30 -18.51
C GLY A 120 12.59 -8.18 -20.02
N GLU A 121 11.61 -7.65 -20.74
CA GLU A 121 11.65 -7.58 -22.22
C GLU A 121 12.83 -6.78 -22.78
N SER A 122 13.29 -5.73 -22.06
CA SER A 122 14.43 -4.91 -22.49
C SER A 122 15.42 -4.62 -21.35
N SER A 123 15.27 -5.26 -20.19
CA SER A 123 16.05 -4.96 -18.98
C SER A 123 16.32 -6.19 -18.12
N VAL A 124 17.46 -6.20 -17.44
CA VAL A 124 17.70 -7.06 -16.28
C VAL A 124 17.16 -6.34 -15.05
N ASN A 125 16.16 -6.93 -14.38
CA ASN A 125 15.52 -6.32 -13.23
C ASN A 125 16.26 -6.70 -11.95
N LEU A 126 16.91 -5.71 -11.33
CA LEU A 126 17.51 -5.81 -10.01
C LEU A 126 16.52 -5.34 -8.93
N GLU A 127 16.63 -5.92 -7.75
CA GLU A 127 15.88 -5.51 -6.56
C GLU A 127 16.86 -5.28 -5.42
N ALA A 128 17.02 -4.02 -5.02
CA ALA A 128 17.78 -3.65 -3.83
C ALA A 128 16.89 -3.80 -2.60
N ARG A 129 17.34 -4.59 -1.63
CA ARG A 129 16.65 -4.85 -0.37
C ARG A 129 17.43 -4.19 0.75
N VAL A 130 16.94 -3.05 1.22
CA VAL A 130 17.60 -2.19 2.20
C VAL A 130 16.81 -2.21 3.50
N TRP A 131 17.50 -2.31 4.62
CA TRP A 131 16.90 -2.17 5.94
C TRP A 131 17.04 -0.74 6.43
N ILE A 132 15.95 -0.14 6.89
CA ILE A 132 15.94 1.21 7.45
C ILE A 132 15.37 1.18 8.86
N SER A 133 15.90 2.04 9.74
CA SER A 133 15.50 2.15 11.14
C SER A 133 14.26 3.03 11.36
N ASP A 134 13.86 3.82 10.36
CA ASP A 134 12.71 4.72 10.42
C ASP A 134 11.76 4.47 9.24
N PRO A 135 10.55 3.93 9.47
CA PRO A 135 9.58 3.66 8.42
C PRO A 135 9.11 4.92 7.67
N ARG A 136 9.17 6.09 8.31
CA ARG A 136 8.70 7.36 7.71
C ARG A 136 9.59 7.80 6.56
N ARG A 137 10.89 7.47 6.63
CA ARG A 137 11.88 7.78 5.58
C ARG A 137 11.87 6.79 4.41
N ARG A 138 10.88 5.90 4.33
CA ARG A 138 10.77 4.92 3.23
C ARG A 138 10.78 5.60 1.87
N ILE A 139 9.96 6.63 1.68
CA ILE A 139 9.83 7.33 0.39
C ILE A 139 11.13 8.09 0.08
N ASP A 140 11.70 8.78 1.07
CA ASP A 140 12.95 9.52 0.91
C ASP A 140 14.12 8.60 0.53
N THR A 141 14.18 7.41 1.13
CA THR A 141 15.18 6.38 0.82
C THR A 141 15.05 5.92 -0.64
N ILE A 142 13.82 5.62 -1.09
CA ILE A 142 13.57 5.19 -2.47
C ILE A 142 13.97 6.29 -3.45
N SER A 143 13.57 7.54 -3.17
CA SER A 143 13.86 8.70 -4.02
C SER A 143 15.36 8.96 -4.11
N HIS A 144 16.06 9.02 -2.97
CA HIS A 144 17.50 9.28 -2.90
C HIS A 144 18.30 8.20 -3.63
N VAL A 145 18.04 6.93 -3.32
CA VAL A 145 18.75 5.80 -3.96
C VAL A 145 18.50 5.82 -5.46
N THR A 146 17.26 5.98 -5.92
CA THR A 146 16.95 6.00 -7.36
C THR A 146 17.65 7.16 -8.09
N HIS A 147 17.63 8.36 -7.50
CA HIS A 147 18.27 9.53 -8.10
C HIS A 147 19.80 9.40 -8.15
N ARG A 148 20.41 8.97 -7.04
CA ARG A 148 21.86 8.87 -6.93
C ARG A 148 22.43 7.69 -7.72
N VAL A 149 21.72 6.56 -7.76
CA VAL A 149 22.08 5.41 -8.60
C VAL A 149 22.15 5.80 -10.07
N LYS A 150 21.22 6.64 -10.56
CA LYS A 150 21.29 7.14 -11.95
C LYS A 150 22.63 7.81 -12.25
N LYS A 151 23.10 8.72 -11.37
CA LYS A 151 24.39 9.41 -11.53
C LYS A 151 25.57 8.44 -11.48
N VAL A 152 25.57 7.51 -10.52
CA VAL A 152 26.64 6.51 -10.38
C VAL A 152 26.68 5.58 -11.59
N PHE A 153 25.52 5.22 -12.15
CA PHE A 153 25.44 4.39 -13.35
C PHE A 153 25.99 5.12 -14.57
N GLU A 154 25.70 6.41 -14.74
CA GLU A 154 26.31 7.24 -15.79
C GLU A 154 27.83 7.30 -15.65
N GLU A 155 28.36 7.51 -14.43
CA GLU A 155 29.80 7.52 -14.13
C GLU A 155 30.48 6.16 -14.39
N GLN A 156 29.78 5.05 -14.11
CA GLN A 156 30.28 3.68 -14.31
C GLN A 156 30.05 3.13 -15.72
N GLY A 157 29.43 3.90 -16.61
CA GLY A 157 29.09 3.47 -17.97
C GLY A 157 27.95 2.42 -18.03
N ILE A 158 27.15 2.29 -16.98
CA ILE A 158 25.99 1.41 -16.92
C ILE A 158 24.81 2.12 -17.58
N GLN A 159 24.34 1.59 -18.70
CA GLN A 159 23.19 2.15 -19.39
C GLN A 159 21.88 1.76 -18.72
N ILE A 160 20.97 2.73 -18.64
CA ILE A 160 19.59 2.52 -18.19
C ILE A 160 18.78 2.04 -19.41
N PRO A 161 18.01 0.95 -19.28
CA PRO A 161 17.29 0.36 -20.40
C PRO A 161 16.16 1.27 -20.86
N TYR A 162 16.12 1.52 -22.16
CA TYR A 162 14.96 2.05 -22.87
C TYR A 162 14.25 0.89 -23.57
N PRO A 163 12.92 0.97 -23.79
CA PRO A 163 12.21 -0.03 -24.55
C PRO A 163 12.81 -0.11 -25.97
N LYS A 164 13.45 -1.24 -26.29
CA LYS A 164 13.96 -1.51 -27.64
C LYS A 164 12.87 -2.24 -28.44
N ARG A 165 12.69 -1.87 -29.71
CA ARG A 165 11.80 -2.58 -30.65
C ARG A 165 12.61 -2.98 -31.87
N ASP A 166 12.70 -4.28 -32.11
CA ASP A 166 13.35 -4.80 -33.30
C ASP A 166 12.35 -4.88 -34.46
N ILE A 167 12.62 -4.13 -35.53
CA ILE A 167 11.80 -4.15 -36.74
C ILE A 167 12.48 -5.08 -37.75
N ILE A 168 11.93 -6.28 -37.90
CA ILE A 168 12.40 -7.22 -38.92
C ILE A 168 11.64 -6.93 -40.21
N ARG A 169 12.31 -6.26 -41.16
CA ARG A 169 11.78 -6.08 -42.53
C ARG A 169 11.98 -7.38 -43.31
N ARG A 170 10.89 -8.10 -43.60
CA ARG A 170 10.91 -9.21 -44.56
C ARG A 170 10.75 -8.64 -45.96
N GLU A 171 11.75 -8.80 -46.81
CA GLU A 171 11.61 -8.54 -48.25
C GLU A 171 10.92 -9.74 -48.90
N THR A 172 9.67 -9.54 -49.34
CA THR A 172 8.97 -10.52 -50.16
C THR A 172 9.56 -10.43 -51.57
N ARG A 173 10.35 -11.42 -51.97
CA ARG A 173 10.71 -11.59 -53.39
C ARG A 173 9.49 -12.10 -54.14
N GLU A 174 8.74 -11.20 -54.77
CA GLU A 174 7.81 -11.59 -55.84
C GLU A 174 8.64 -12.20 -56.97
N LYS A 175 8.58 -13.53 -57.10
CA LYS A 175 9.02 -14.19 -58.31
C LYS A 175 8.05 -13.77 -59.42
N ALA A 176 8.47 -12.83 -60.26
CA ALA A 176 7.84 -12.58 -61.53
C ALA A 176 7.91 -13.88 -62.36
N ASN A 177 6.83 -14.64 -62.37
CA ASN A 177 6.63 -15.73 -63.32
C ASN A 177 6.44 -15.10 -64.70
N ILE A 178 7.53 -15.05 -65.46
CA ILE A 178 7.47 -14.90 -66.91
C ILE A 178 7.43 -16.32 -67.47
N GLN A 179 6.27 -16.72 -67.98
CA GLN A 179 6.14 -17.86 -68.88
C GLN A 179 5.08 -17.55 -69.93
#